data_AF-A0AAV9Q317-F1
#
_entry.id   AF-A0AAV9Q317-F1
#
_cell.length_a   1.000
_cell.length_b   1.000
_cell.length_c   1.000
_cell.angle_alpha   90.00
_cell.angle_beta   90.00
_cell.angle_gamma   90.00
#
_symmetry.space_group_name_H-M   'P 1'
#
loop_
_entity.id
_entity.type
_entity.pdbx_description
1 polymer ?
#
loop_
_entity_poly.entity_id
_entity_poly.type
_entity_poly.pdbx_seq_one_letter_code
_entity_poly.pdbx_strand_id
1 'polypeptide(L)'
;MLIVSFVDETNDIASDYKADTTAWKFELESDAAIITDHIFDQDGNFPEDAGTTLSAPIIDRFELAAGSSTISMFYGRSIPSTTFFNDNLYMGAFSVPLDVCDKDNRFGSEVVRRAPSTPLLLNACLAVAARHLSKFGRCNAELADHHHEKAVQMLLAMLNEEDLDRHIDTILPSTVILRLFEQLSSNVPVHDLQRHLLGGSVFINSRTEYALGGGLTQAAFWVFVLQDVQFSLAYQRPLKMQTLPFSREFRRRWQYENGGTEQSLIHRAIWILVETIQHCFGHHEAVAEQKLSDGLAEWESLTSEIFRPFYHEPGDAETFGTLWYTQPGHVIAIQHICMAKILLLSKRASNSRMGIGHGRTLRETHNQITQYADVLFGSALSTDEAVPRFFACHAACTMASWITSPGLQRRVLELLQATEQNHGWPWGYIVERLAEDWETEVLPQKAGGTQA
;
A
#
# COMPACT_ATOMS: atom_id res chain seq x y z
N MET A 1 -7.55 3.00 -37.40
CA MET A 1 -6.07 2.93 -37.39
C MET A 1 -5.55 4.35 -37.24
N LEU A 2 -5.33 4.77 -36.00
CA LEU A 2 -4.76 6.06 -35.63
C LEU A 2 -3.71 5.73 -34.55
N ILE A 3 -2.45 5.81 -34.95
CA ILE A 3 -1.28 5.67 -34.09
C ILE A 3 -1.13 7.03 -33.40
N VAL A 4 -1.43 7.10 -32.11
CA VAL A 4 -1.05 8.25 -31.27
C VAL A 4 0.31 7.89 -30.67
N SER A 5 1.30 8.73 -30.94
CA SER A 5 2.71 8.53 -30.62
C SER A 5 2.95 8.46 -29.10
N PHE A 6 3.36 7.30 -28.63
CA PHE A 6 3.67 6.93 -27.25
C PHE A 6 5.12 7.29 -26.82
N VAL A 7 5.74 8.30 -27.44
CA VAL A 7 7.21 8.48 -27.44
C VAL A 7 7.73 9.59 -26.50
N ASP A 8 6.88 10.47 -25.98
CA ASP A 8 7.36 11.58 -25.13
C ASP A 8 7.49 11.20 -23.62
N GLU A 9 6.49 10.53 -23.03
CA GLU A 9 6.49 10.29 -21.57
C GLU A 9 7.45 9.16 -21.11
N THR A 10 7.71 8.17 -21.96
CA THR A 10 8.70 7.11 -21.69
C THR A 10 10.14 7.61 -21.76
N ASN A 11 10.42 8.62 -22.60
CA ASN A 11 11.74 9.24 -22.69
C ASN A 11 12.01 10.18 -21.52
N ASP A 12 10.99 10.90 -21.00
CA ASP A 12 11.16 11.71 -19.79
C ASP A 12 11.47 10.84 -18.56
N ILE A 13 10.79 9.69 -18.39
CA ILE A 13 11.06 8.75 -17.28
C ILE A 13 12.44 8.08 -17.39
N ALA A 14 12.86 7.70 -18.61
CA ALA A 14 14.21 7.17 -18.83
C ALA A 14 15.30 8.26 -18.68
N SER A 15 14.95 9.52 -18.96
CA SER A 15 15.83 10.67 -18.73
C SER A 15 15.94 11.02 -17.26
N ASP A 16 14.86 10.88 -16.46
CA ASP A 16 14.90 11.06 -15.00
C ASP A 16 15.78 9.99 -14.34
N TYR A 17 15.71 8.74 -14.81
CA TYR A 17 16.63 7.68 -14.38
C TYR A 17 18.11 7.96 -14.75
N LYS A 18 18.37 8.67 -15.86
CA LYS A 18 19.74 9.02 -16.30
C LYS A 18 20.26 10.33 -15.71
N ALA A 19 19.42 11.34 -15.56
CA ALA A 19 19.77 12.66 -15.03
C ALA A 19 20.12 12.62 -13.53
N ASP A 20 19.52 11.69 -12.78
CA ASP A 20 19.79 11.55 -11.34
C ASP A 20 21.07 10.76 -11.04
N THR A 21 21.64 10.03 -12.02
CA THR A 21 23.01 9.49 -11.88
C THR A 21 24.07 10.59 -11.95
N THR A 22 23.78 11.71 -12.62
CA THR A 22 24.66 12.88 -12.68
C THR A 22 24.47 13.89 -11.53
N ALA A 23 23.42 13.73 -10.72
CA ALA A 23 23.13 14.61 -9.57
C ALA A 23 23.84 14.20 -8.27
N TRP A 24 24.58 13.08 -8.27
CA TRP A 24 25.54 12.74 -7.21
C TRP A 24 26.81 13.60 -7.34
N LYS A 25 26.69 14.93 -7.28
CA LYS A 25 27.83 15.77 -6.96
C LYS A 25 28.10 15.63 -5.47
N PHE A 26 28.99 14.71 -5.13
CA PHE A 26 29.63 14.65 -3.82
C PHE A 26 30.23 16.03 -3.52
N GLU A 27 29.70 16.72 -2.51
CA GLU A 27 30.14 18.08 -2.14
C GLU A 27 31.55 18.13 -1.50
N LEU A 28 32.31 17.04 -1.50
CA LEU A 28 33.69 17.01 -1.01
C LEU A 28 34.57 16.18 -1.96
N GLU A 29 35.56 16.85 -2.57
CA GLU A 29 36.54 16.28 -3.51
C GLU A 29 37.43 15.17 -2.91
N SER A 30 37.27 14.79 -1.63
CA SER A 30 38.03 13.70 -1.00
C SER A 30 37.39 12.31 -1.13
N ASP A 31 36.08 12.21 -1.35
CA ASP A 31 35.37 10.93 -1.30
C ASP A 31 35.22 10.28 -2.68
N ALA A 32 35.26 11.09 -3.74
CA ALA A 32 35.29 10.60 -5.12
C ALA A 32 36.59 9.85 -5.45
N ALA A 33 37.73 10.25 -4.85
CA ALA A 33 39.03 9.66 -5.18
C ALA A 33 39.21 8.20 -4.72
N ILE A 34 38.38 7.71 -3.79
CA ILE A 34 38.54 6.35 -3.23
C ILE A 34 37.77 5.30 -4.05
N ILE A 35 36.74 5.69 -4.81
CA ILE A 35 35.86 4.74 -5.52
C ILE A 35 36.21 4.63 -7.02
N THR A 36 36.64 5.70 -7.67
CA THR A 36 36.93 5.66 -9.13
C THR A 36 38.17 4.85 -9.49
N ASP A 37 39.20 4.78 -8.65
CA ASP A 37 40.48 4.14 -9.01
C ASP A 37 40.49 2.60 -8.91
N HIS A 38 39.37 1.96 -8.53
CA HIS A 38 39.33 0.51 -8.29
C HIS A 38 38.27 -0.28 -9.06
N ILE A 39 37.50 0.36 -9.95
CA ILE A 39 36.44 -0.35 -10.69
C ILE A 39 36.63 -0.26 -12.21
N PHE A 40 37.17 0.84 -12.73
CA PHE A 40 37.37 1.03 -14.16
C PHE A 40 38.73 1.66 -14.45
N ASP A 41 39.37 1.27 -15.55
CA ASP A 41 40.56 1.99 -16.02
C ASP A 41 40.18 3.37 -16.58
N GLN A 42 41.18 4.20 -16.92
CA GLN A 42 40.96 5.56 -17.42
C GLN A 42 40.19 5.64 -18.74
N ASP A 43 39.96 4.49 -19.40
CA ASP A 43 39.18 4.36 -20.63
C ASP A 43 37.78 3.76 -20.39
N GLY A 44 37.40 3.45 -19.14
CA GLY A 44 36.07 2.98 -18.77
C GLY A 44 35.83 1.48 -18.96
N ASN A 45 36.88 0.66 -19.08
CA ASN A 45 36.79 -0.79 -19.18
C ASN A 45 37.11 -1.48 -17.84
N PHE A 46 36.57 -2.70 -17.65
CA PHE A 46 36.99 -3.58 -16.56
C PHE A 46 38.43 -4.06 -16.82
N PRO A 47 39.38 -3.95 -15.87
CA PRO A 47 40.72 -4.48 -16.05
C PRO A 47 40.66 -6.01 -16.14
N GLU A 48 41.26 -6.59 -17.19
CA GLU A 48 41.19 -8.05 -17.45
C GLU A 48 41.93 -8.92 -16.42
N ASP A 49 42.67 -8.34 -15.46
CA ASP A 49 43.39 -9.09 -14.44
C ASP A 49 43.22 -8.44 -13.05
N ALA A 50 42.23 -8.87 -12.27
CA ALA A 50 42.16 -8.52 -10.84
C ALA A 50 41.48 -9.62 -10.01
N GLY A 51 42.10 -10.80 -9.97
CA GLY A 51 42.06 -11.56 -8.73
C GLY A 51 42.83 -10.79 -7.66
N THR A 52 42.25 -10.63 -6.47
CA THR A 52 42.87 -10.68 -5.12
C THR A 52 42.13 -9.80 -4.09
N THR A 53 41.59 -10.48 -3.09
CA THR A 53 41.18 -10.09 -1.72
C THR A 53 41.36 -8.63 -1.25
N LEU A 54 40.26 -8.01 -0.80
CA LEU A 54 40.27 -6.91 0.17
C LEU A 54 39.66 -7.40 1.50
N SER A 55 40.46 -7.34 2.57
CA SER A 55 40.10 -7.73 3.93
C SER A 55 39.39 -6.58 4.65
N ALA A 56 38.22 -6.84 5.25
CA ALA A 56 37.50 -5.87 6.07
C ALA A 56 38.03 -5.82 7.52
N PRO A 57 37.95 -4.67 8.22
CA PRO A 57 38.44 -4.53 9.58
C PRO A 57 37.53 -5.24 10.60
N ILE A 58 38.15 -5.88 11.58
CA ILE A 58 37.50 -6.59 12.69
C ILE A 58 36.95 -5.54 13.68
N ILE A 59 35.63 -5.51 13.87
CA ILE A 59 34.97 -4.77 14.97
C ILE A 59 34.57 -5.79 16.03
N ASP A 60 35.05 -5.55 17.26
CA ASP A 60 34.87 -6.42 18.42
C ASP A 60 33.41 -6.56 18.87
N ARG A 61 33.14 -7.76 19.40
CA ARG A 61 31.88 -8.31 19.89
C ARG A 61 31.03 -7.34 20.72
N PHE A 62 29.74 -7.24 20.39
CA PHE A 62 28.69 -6.86 21.35
C PHE A 62 28.05 -8.12 21.93
N GLU A 63 28.19 -8.32 23.24
CA GLU A 63 27.51 -9.37 24.00
C GLU A 63 26.03 -8.99 24.23
N LEU A 64 25.11 -9.76 23.65
CA LEU A 64 23.69 -9.75 24.01
C LEU A 64 23.50 -10.48 25.34
N ALA A 65 22.83 -9.83 26.29
CA ALA A 65 22.43 -10.41 27.56
C ALA A 65 21.62 -11.69 27.34
N ALA A 66 22.00 -12.72 28.08
CA ALA A 66 21.67 -14.13 27.87
C ALA A 66 20.16 -14.42 27.76
N GLY A 67 19.78 -15.14 26.70
CA GLY A 67 18.44 -15.74 26.62
C GLY A 67 17.84 -15.99 25.24
N SER A 68 18.59 -16.15 24.14
CA SER A 68 18.09 -16.82 22.94
C SER A 68 19.25 -17.23 22.02
N SER A 69 19.09 -18.36 21.33
CA SER A 69 20.08 -19.05 20.51
C SER A 69 20.91 -18.15 19.59
N THR A 70 22.24 -18.19 19.77
CA THR A 70 23.25 -17.59 18.91
C THR A 70 23.13 -18.05 17.46
N ILE A 71 22.82 -17.12 16.55
CA ILE A 71 23.04 -17.29 15.10
C ILE A 71 24.47 -16.82 14.81
N SER A 72 25.37 -17.77 14.58
CA SER A 72 26.70 -17.49 14.07
C SER A 72 26.61 -17.20 12.57
N MET A 73 26.75 -15.94 12.15
CA MET A 73 27.00 -15.60 10.75
C MET A 73 28.44 -16.00 10.39
N PHE A 74 28.61 -17.19 9.82
CA PHE A 74 29.82 -17.52 9.09
C PHE A 74 29.72 -16.97 7.66
N TYR A 75 30.70 -16.16 7.27
CA TYR A 75 30.95 -15.77 5.90
C TYR A 75 31.25 -17.01 5.04
N GLY A 76 30.38 -17.28 4.07
CA GLY A 76 30.59 -18.29 3.04
C GLY A 76 29.26 -18.76 2.46
N ARG A 77 28.96 -18.32 1.21
CA ARG A 77 27.84 -18.78 0.36
C ARG A 77 26.80 -19.66 1.06
N SER A 78 25.95 -19.05 1.87
CA SER A 78 24.74 -19.68 2.37
C SER A 78 23.60 -18.72 2.08
N ILE A 79 22.78 -19.09 1.10
CA ILE A 79 21.42 -18.56 0.92
C ILE A 79 20.80 -18.51 2.32
N PRO A 80 20.21 -17.39 2.77
CA PRO A 80 19.58 -17.35 4.09
C PRO A 80 18.65 -18.54 4.20
N SER A 81 18.96 -19.44 5.14
CA SER A 81 18.26 -20.70 5.33
C SER A 81 16.77 -20.42 5.48
N THR A 82 15.92 -21.31 4.96
CA THR A 82 14.45 -21.30 5.06
C THR A 82 13.90 -20.97 6.45
N THR A 83 14.71 -21.17 7.51
CA THR A 83 14.48 -20.70 8.88
C THR A 83 14.22 -19.20 9.01
N PHE A 84 14.88 -18.35 8.21
CA PHE A 84 14.73 -16.89 8.24
C PHE A 84 13.33 -16.44 7.77
N PHE A 85 12.72 -17.18 6.86
CA PHE A 85 11.34 -16.95 6.41
C PHE A 85 10.29 -17.62 7.31
N ASN A 86 10.67 -18.53 8.21
CA ASN A 86 9.72 -19.25 9.06
C ASN A 86 9.37 -18.53 10.36
N ASP A 87 10.12 -17.49 10.74
CA ASP A 87 9.74 -16.68 11.88
C ASP A 87 8.51 -15.84 11.51
N ASN A 88 7.38 -16.11 12.18
CA ASN A 88 6.06 -15.46 11.97
C ASN A 88 6.13 -13.92 11.84
N LEU A 89 7.18 -13.30 12.37
CA LEU A 89 7.46 -11.87 12.29
C LEU A 89 7.83 -11.37 10.88
N TYR A 90 8.57 -12.17 10.09
CA TYR A 90 8.99 -11.81 8.73
C TYR A 90 7.87 -12.04 7.71
N MET A 91 7.12 -13.12 7.88
CA MET A 91 5.96 -13.45 7.05
C MET A 91 4.84 -12.42 7.26
N GLY A 92 4.50 -12.13 8.51
CA GLY A 92 3.45 -11.17 8.85
C GLY A 92 3.70 -9.75 8.34
N ALA A 93 4.97 -9.34 8.23
CA ALA A 93 5.35 -7.98 7.83
C ALA A 93 4.95 -7.61 6.39
N PHE A 94 4.94 -8.57 5.46
CA PHE A 94 4.54 -8.32 4.07
C PHE A 94 3.33 -9.15 3.64
N SER A 95 3.11 -10.38 4.12
CA SER A 95 2.02 -11.20 3.59
C SER A 95 0.65 -10.72 4.06
N VAL A 96 0.50 -10.33 5.33
CA VAL A 96 -0.78 -9.88 5.91
C VAL A 96 -1.36 -8.67 5.16
N PRO A 97 -0.61 -7.58 4.91
CA PRO A 97 -1.14 -6.46 4.13
C PRO A 97 -1.44 -6.80 2.67
N LEU A 98 -0.74 -7.77 2.08
CA LEU A 98 -0.86 -8.09 0.66
C LEU A 98 -1.90 -9.19 0.36
N ASP A 99 -2.25 -10.03 1.33
CA ASP A 99 -3.19 -11.15 1.15
C ASP A 99 -4.64 -10.85 1.58
N VAL A 100 -4.94 -9.68 2.15
CA VAL A 100 -6.25 -9.39 2.77
C VAL A 100 -7.48 -9.65 1.86
N CYS A 101 -7.30 -9.54 0.53
CA CYS A 101 -8.34 -9.74 -0.48
C CYS A 101 -8.09 -11.00 -1.34
N ASP A 102 -7.13 -11.83 -0.97
CA ASP A 102 -6.84 -13.11 -1.61
C ASP A 102 -7.14 -14.28 -0.67
N LYS A 103 -8.23 -15.00 -0.95
CA LYS A 103 -8.65 -16.18 -0.18
C LYS A 103 -7.58 -17.28 -0.09
N ASP A 104 -6.65 -17.33 -1.06
CA ASP A 104 -5.62 -18.35 -1.12
C ASP A 104 -4.30 -17.89 -0.48
N ASN A 105 -4.25 -16.66 0.06
CA ASN A 105 -3.08 -16.04 0.67
C ASN A 105 -1.80 -16.25 -0.16
N ARG A 106 -1.81 -15.88 -1.45
CA ARG A 106 -0.72 -16.22 -2.37
C ARG A 106 0.60 -15.51 -2.06
N PHE A 107 0.59 -14.34 -1.42
CA PHE A 107 1.84 -13.73 -0.96
C PHE A 107 2.44 -14.53 0.21
N GLY A 108 1.61 -14.94 1.17
CA GLY A 108 2.02 -15.75 2.32
C GLY A 108 2.35 -17.20 1.98
N SER A 109 1.84 -17.72 0.86
CA SER A 109 2.08 -19.11 0.44
C SER A 109 3.00 -19.22 -0.78
N GLU A 110 2.57 -18.68 -1.92
CA GLU A 110 3.23 -18.86 -3.20
C GLU A 110 4.50 -18.03 -3.36
N VAL A 111 4.49 -16.74 -2.99
CA VAL A 111 5.70 -15.89 -3.04
C VAL A 111 6.79 -16.47 -2.13
N VAL A 112 6.42 -16.88 -0.93
CA VAL A 112 7.35 -17.45 0.05
C VAL A 112 7.95 -18.76 -0.45
N ARG A 113 7.14 -19.61 -1.08
CA ARG A 113 7.62 -20.85 -1.72
C ARG A 113 8.56 -20.56 -2.90
N ARG A 114 8.30 -19.50 -3.69
CA ARG A 114 9.08 -19.14 -4.88
C ARG A 114 10.37 -18.39 -4.55
N ALA A 115 10.37 -17.56 -3.49
CA ALA A 115 11.46 -16.64 -3.16
C ALA A 115 12.86 -17.30 -3.13
N PRO A 116 13.10 -18.47 -2.51
CA PRO A 116 14.43 -19.09 -2.51
C PRO A 116 15.01 -19.39 -3.89
N SER A 117 14.16 -19.59 -4.89
CA SER A 117 14.54 -19.89 -6.28
C SER A 117 14.38 -18.70 -7.23
N THR A 118 13.86 -17.57 -6.75
CA THR A 118 13.58 -16.37 -7.55
C THR A 118 14.24 -15.16 -6.90
N PRO A 119 15.47 -14.80 -7.32
CA PRO A 119 16.27 -13.79 -6.64
C PRO A 119 15.63 -12.40 -6.53
N LEU A 120 14.81 -11.98 -7.51
CA LEU A 120 14.07 -10.72 -7.42
C LEU A 120 13.07 -10.76 -6.25
N LEU A 121 12.22 -11.78 -6.20
CA LEU A 121 11.22 -11.95 -5.12
C LEU A 121 11.91 -12.04 -3.76
N LEU A 122 13.02 -12.79 -3.68
CA LEU A 122 13.81 -12.90 -2.45
C LEU A 122 14.25 -11.53 -1.94
N ASN A 123 14.92 -10.74 -2.78
CA ASN A 123 15.42 -9.44 -2.38
C ASN A 123 14.30 -8.45 -2.09
N ALA A 124 13.19 -8.46 -2.84
CA ALA A 124 12.02 -7.64 -2.54
C ALA A 124 11.42 -7.98 -1.16
N CYS A 125 11.23 -9.26 -0.84
CA CYS A 125 10.72 -9.70 0.46
C CYS A 125 11.67 -9.31 1.60
N LEU A 126 12.98 -9.55 1.43
CA LEU A 126 14.00 -9.21 2.42
C LEU A 126 14.08 -7.69 2.66
N ALA A 127 13.96 -6.88 1.60
CA ALA A 127 13.94 -5.43 1.70
C ALA A 127 12.77 -4.94 2.58
N VAL A 128 11.54 -5.38 2.27
CA VAL A 128 10.35 -5.00 3.06
C VAL A 128 10.45 -5.49 4.49
N ALA A 129 10.83 -6.75 4.69
CA ALA A 129 10.90 -7.31 6.04
C ALA A 129 11.97 -6.61 6.90
N ALA A 130 13.15 -6.35 6.34
CA ALA A 130 14.19 -5.57 7.01
C ALA A 130 13.73 -4.14 7.31
N ARG A 131 13.03 -3.48 6.37
CA ARG A 131 12.48 -2.14 6.55
C ARG A 131 11.44 -2.10 7.66
N HIS A 132 10.48 -3.03 7.66
CA HIS A 132 9.47 -3.15 8.71
C HIS A 132 10.12 -3.39 10.08
N LEU A 133 11.07 -4.33 10.19
CA LEU A 133 11.77 -4.61 11.45
C LEU A 133 12.60 -3.44 11.96
N SER A 134 13.15 -2.62 11.06
CA SER A 134 13.89 -1.41 11.44
C SER A 134 13.00 -0.40 12.20
N LYS A 135 11.69 -0.36 11.92
CA LYS A 135 10.72 0.50 12.64
C LYS A 135 10.59 0.13 14.12
N PHE A 136 10.93 -1.11 14.47
CA PHE A 136 10.93 -1.61 15.84
C PHE A 136 12.33 -1.72 16.45
N GLY A 137 13.36 -1.17 15.79
CA GLY A 137 14.75 -1.27 16.24
C GLY A 137 15.32 -2.70 16.19
N ARG A 138 14.72 -3.60 15.42
CA ARG A 138 15.10 -5.03 15.35
C ARG A 138 15.98 -5.38 14.15
N CYS A 139 16.20 -4.44 13.24
CA CYS A 139 17.03 -4.62 12.05
C CYS A 139 17.68 -3.29 11.63
N ASN A 140 18.86 -3.36 10.99
CA ASN A 140 19.50 -2.18 10.40
C ASN A 140 18.75 -1.74 9.13
N ALA A 141 18.43 -0.45 9.04
CA ALA A 141 17.84 0.18 7.87
C ALA A 141 18.68 -0.01 6.60
N GLU A 142 20.01 0.03 6.69
CA GLU A 142 20.93 -0.13 5.56
C GLU A 142 20.81 -1.51 4.90
N LEU A 143 20.51 -2.55 5.67
CA LEU A 143 20.28 -3.89 5.12
C LEU A 143 19.02 -3.93 4.25
N ALA A 144 18.01 -3.16 4.63
CA ALA A 144 16.78 -3.03 3.86
C ALA A 144 17.07 -2.33 2.51
N ASP A 145 17.86 -1.25 2.54
CA ASP A 145 18.28 -0.51 1.35
C ASP A 145 19.14 -1.36 0.40
N HIS A 146 20.07 -2.17 0.94
CA HIS A 146 20.89 -3.10 0.16
C HIS A 146 20.06 -4.13 -0.62
N HIS A 147 19.06 -4.73 0.04
CA HIS A 147 18.17 -5.68 -0.62
C HIS A 147 17.24 -4.99 -1.62
N HIS A 148 16.74 -3.79 -1.31
CA HIS A 148 15.96 -2.99 -2.23
C HIS A 148 16.75 -2.67 -3.50
N GLU A 149 18.00 -2.21 -3.37
CA GLU A 149 18.87 -1.91 -4.51
C GLU A 149 19.10 -3.12 -5.41
N LYS A 150 19.42 -4.29 -4.81
CA LYS A 150 19.55 -5.54 -5.57
C LYS A 150 18.28 -5.92 -6.32
N ALA A 151 17.11 -5.76 -5.68
CA ALA A 151 15.83 -6.03 -6.32
C ALA A 151 15.60 -5.08 -7.50
N VAL A 152 15.89 -3.79 -7.35
CA VAL A 152 15.77 -2.80 -8.43
C VAL A 152 16.71 -3.15 -9.60
N GLN A 153 17.97 -3.50 -9.35
CA GLN A 153 18.92 -3.91 -10.39
C GLN A 153 18.41 -5.13 -11.18
N MET A 154 17.86 -6.13 -10.48
CA MET A 154 17.26 -7.32 -11.10
C MET A 154 15.99 -7.02 -11.90
N LEU A 155 15.14 -6.14 -11.38
CA LEU A 155 13.93 -5.70 -12.05
C LEU A 155 14.27 -4.97 -13.36
N LEU A 156 15.24 -4.03 -13.32
CA LEU A 156 15.73 -3.33 -14.51
C LEU A 156 16.34 -4.27 -15.54
N ALA A 157 17.08 -5.30 -15.11
CA ALA A 157 17.63 -6.29 -16.02
C ALA A 157 16.52 -7.07 -16.75
N MET A 158 15.49 -7.53 -16.04
CA MET A 158 14.35 -8.23 -16.66
C MET A 158 13.50 -7.33 -17.57
N LEU A 159 13.44 -6.02 -17.29
CA LEU A 159 12.73 -5.07 -18.13
C LEU A 159 13.37 -4.88 -19.52
N ASN A 160 14.64 -5.25 -19.67
CA ASN A 160 15.35 -5.19 -20.96
C ASN A 160 15.20 -6.48 -21.78
N GLU A 161 14.49 -7.49 -21.28
CA GLU A 161 14.23 -8.74 -22.01
C GLU A 161 13.09 -8.57 -23.05
N GLU A 162 13.19 -9.26 -24.19
CA GLU A 162 12.22 -9.12 -25.30
C GLU A 162 10.81 -9.63 -24.97
N ASP A 163 10.67 -10.59 -24.04
CA ASP A 163 9.39 -11.22 -23.66
C ASP A 163 9.06 -10.98 -22.18
N LEU A 164 8.73 -9.73 -21.85
CA LEU A 164 8.43 -9.31 -20.49
C LEU A 164 7.24 -10.08 -19.87
N ASP A 165 6.24 -10.42 -20.69
CA ASP A 165 5.01 -11.08 -20.24
C ASP A 165 5.30 -12.45 -19.64
N ARG A 166 6.34 -13.15 -20.11
CA ARG A 166 6.80 -14.42 -19.54
C ARG A 166 7.19 -14.29 -18.06
N HIS A 167 7.62 -13.10 -17.64
CA HIS A 167 8.14 -12.83 -16.29
C HIS A 167 7.15 -12.03 -15.43
N ILE A 168 5.94 -11.75 -15.92
CA ILE A 168 4.99 -10.88 -15.21
C ILE A 168 4.57 -11.44 -13.85
N ASP A 169 4.50 -12.77 -13.72
CA ASP A 169 4.16 -13.47 -12.48
C ASP A 169 5.27 -13.39 -11.40
N THR A 170 6.40 -12.77 -11.75
CA THR A 170 7.53 -12.45 -10.88
C THR A 170 7.69 -10.93 -10.76
N ILE A 171 7.61 -10.20 -11.87
CA ILE A 171 7.77 -8.74 -11.94
C ILE A 171 6.67 -8.01 -11.18
N LEU A 172 5.40 -8.32 -11.45
CA LEU A 172 4.29 -7.58 -10.85
C LEU A 172 4.21 -7.80 -9.33
N PRO A 173 4.32 -9.04 -8.79
CA PRO A 173 4.38 -9.26 -7.35
C PRO A 173 5.59 -8.60 -6.69
N SER A 174 6.76 -8.63 -7.33
CA SER A 174 7.95 -7.94 -6.80
C SER A 174 7.76 -6.43 -6.76
N THR A 175 7.17 -5.86 -7.81
CA THR A 175 6.87 -4.42 -7.90
C THR A 175 5.95 -3.97 -6.77
N VAL A 176 4.88 -4.71 -6.46
CA VAL A 176 3.96 -4.33 -5.36
C VAL A 176 4.56 -4.54 -3.96
N ILE A 177 5.48 -5.50 -3.80
CA ILE A 177 6.27 -5.66 -2.57
C ILE A 177 7.24 -4.47 -2.41
N LEU A 178 7.94 -4.08 -3.48
CA LEU A 178 8.82 -2.91 -3.45
C LEU A 178 8.05 -1.60 -3.25
N ARG A 179 6.79 -1.52 -3.72
CA ARG A 179 5.90 -0.42 -3.36
C ARG A 179 5.63 -0.37 -1.85
N LEU A 180 5.41 -1.51 -1.20
CA LEU A 180 5.27 -1.56 0.26
C LEU A 180 6.56 -1.09 0.96
N PHE A 181 7.73 -1.38 0.41
CA PHE A 181 9.00 -0.85 0.91
C PHE A 181 9.02 0.70 0.87
N GLU A 182 8.59 1.32 -0.23
CA GLU A 182 8.48 2.78 -0.34
C GLU A 182 7.52 3.36 0.71
N GLN A 183 6.34 2.74 0.87
CA GLN A 183 5.33 3.18 1.83
C GLN A 183 5.85 3.15 3.27
N LEU A 184 6.59 2.09 3.64
CA LEU A 184 7.21 2.00 4.97
C LEU A 184 8.40 2.95 5.14
N SER A 185 9.10 3.28 4.06
CA SER A 185 10.28 4.16 4.11
C SER A 185 9.91 5.64 4.19
N SER A 186 8.71 6.01 3.74
CA SER A 186 8.27 7.40 3.62
C SER A 186 7.64 7.91 4.92
N ASN A 187 8.38 8.70 5.70
CA ASN A 187 7.84 9.30 6.94
C ASN A 187 6.97 10.56 6.66
N VAL A 188 7.09 11.13 5.46
CA VAL A 188 6.37 12.32 5.03
C VAL A 188 5.92 12.11 3.58
N PRO A 189 4.72 12.56 3.19
CA PRO A 189 4.20 12.48 1.83
C PRO A 189 5.14 12.91 0.71
N VAL A 190 5.89 13.99 0.90
CA VAL A 190 6.80 14.53 -0.12
C VAL A 190 7.97 13.59 -0.42
N HIS A 191 8.24 12.64 0.47
CA HIS A 191 9.29 11.64 0.30
C HIS A 191 8.77 10.32 -0.30
N ASP A 192 7.45 10.18 -0.49
CA ASP A 192 6.89 9.05 -1.26
C ASP A 192 6.99 9.34 -2.77
N LEU A 193 8.13 8.94 -3.34
CA LEU A 193 8.44 9.13 -4.76
C LEU A 193 7.57 8.28 -5.70
N GLN A 194 6.81 7.29 -5.19
CA GLN A 194 5.88 6.47 -5.97
C GLN A 194 6.51 5.74 -7.17
N ARG A 195 7.82 5.46 -7.16
CA ARG A 195 8.51 4.90 -8.34
C ARG A 195 7.91 3.54 -8.71
N HIS A 196 7.68 2.68 -7.72
CA HIS A 196 7.08 1.36 -7.94
C HIS A 196 5.57 1.41 -8.21
N LEU A 197 4.86 2.42 -7.71
CA LEU A 197 3.44 2.64 -8.07
C LEU A 197 3.31 3.10 -9.53
N LEU A 198 4.18 4.02 -9.98
CA LEU A 198 4.21 4.49 -11.37
C LEU A 198 4.68 3.39 -12.33
N GLY A 199 5.75 2.67 -12.00
CA GLY A 199 6.20 1.52 -12.79
C GLY A 199 5.15 0.41 -12.85
N GLY A 200 4.51 0.11 -11.71
CA GLY A 200 3.43 -0.87 -11.63
C GLY A 200 2.22 -0.54 -12.50
N SER A 201 1.87 0.75 -12.62
CA SER A 201 0.73 1.17 -13.45
C SER A 201 0.96 0.87 -14.94
N VAL A 202 2.20 0.98 -15.42
CA VAL A 202 2.57 0.63 -16.80
C VAL A 202 2.28 -0.85 -17.08
N PHE A 203 2.67 -1.74 -16.17
CA PHE A 203 2.40 -3.18 -16.33
C PHE A 203 0.91 -3.47 -16.27
N ILE A 204 0.19 -2.92 -15.30
CA ILE A 204 -1.23 -3.20 -15.14
C ILE A 204 -2.04 -2.69 -16.33
N ASN A 205 -1.79 -1.46 -16.77
CA ASN A 205 -2.53 -0.87 -17.88
C ASN A 205 -2.24 -1.55 -19.23
N SER A 206 -1.22 -2.41 -19.32
CA SER A 206 -0.89 -3.12 -20.57
C SER A 206 -1.88 -4.23 -20.91
N ARG A 207 -2.45 -4.92 -19.91
CA ARG A 207 -3.26 -6.13 -20.09
C ARG A 207 -4.33 -6.27 -19.01
N THR A 208 -5.59 -6.30 -19.41
CA THR A 208 -6.71 -6.53 -18.48
C THR A 208 -6.77 -7.97 -17.97
N GLU A 209 -6.12 -8.91 -18.67
CA GLU A 209 -6.03 -10.32 -18.29
C GLU A 209 -5.34 -10.51 -16.93
N TYR A 210 -4.44 -9.59 -16.53
CA TYR A 210 -3.79 -9.63 -15.23
C TYR A 210 -4.79 -9.54 -14.08
N ALA A 211 -5.92 -8.86 -14.27
CA ALA A 211 -6.98 -8.76 -13.29
C ALA A 211 -7.92 -9.98 -13.23
N LEU A 212 -7.85 -10.88 -14.22
CA LEU A 212 -8.86 -11.93 -14.45
C LEU A 212 -8.27 -13.34 -14.50
N GLY A 213 -6.97 -13.47 -14.77
CA GLY A 213 -6.31 -14.75 -15.07
C GLY A 213 -6.07 -15.68 -13.87
N GLY A 214 -6.37 -15.23 -12.65
CA GLY A 214 -6.05 -16.00 -11.44
C GLY A 214 -4.58 -15.95 -11.06
N GLY A 215 -4.21 -16.76 -10.07
CA GLY A 215 -2.83 -16.93 -9.64
C GLY A 215 -2.21 -15.68 -9.01
N LEU A 216 -0.89 -15.72 -8.89
CA LEU A 216 -0.13 -14.66 -8.21
C LEU A 216 -0.19 -13.31 -8.95
N THR A 217 -0.32 -13.31 -10.28
CA THR A 217 -0.48 -12.07 -11.07
C THR A 217 -1.78 -11.34 -10.71
N GLN A 218 -2.90 -12.07 -10.58
CA GLN A 218 -4.17 -11.47 -10.16
C GLN A 218 -4.12 -10.98 -8.71
N ALA A 219 -3.47 -11.74 -7.82
CA ALA A 219 -3.26 -11.29 -6.44
C ALA A 219 -2.49 -9.96 -6.41
N ALA A 220 -1.39 -9.86 -7.16
CA ALA A 220 -0.59 -8.64 -7.27
C ALA A 220 -1.36 -7.47 -7.92
N PHE A 221 -2.23 -7.74 -8.89
CA PHE A 221 -3.13 -6.71 -9.44
C PHE A 221 -4.01 -6.10 -8.34
N TRP A 222 -4.66 -6.91 -7.51
CA TRP A 222 -5.53 -6.38 -6.45
C TRP A 222 -4.75 -5.65 -5.36
N VAL A 223 -3.55 -6.12 -5.02
CA VAL A 223 -2.64 -5.38 -4.13
C VAL A 223 -2.32 -4.00 -4.70
N PHE A 224 -1.96 -3.92 -5.98
CA PHE A 224 -1.68 -2.64 -6.62
C PHE A 224 -2.89 -1.71 -6.54
N VAL A 225 -4.09 -2.21 -6.87
CA VAL A 225 -5.34 -1.42 -6.80
C VAL A 225 -5.50 -0.81 -5.41
N LEU A 226 -5.28 -1.60 -4.36
CA LEU A 226 -5.34 -1.13 -2.98
C LEU A 226 -4.28 -0.06 -2.69
N GLN A 227 -3.03 -0.24 -3.13
CA GLN A 227 -1.96 0.75 -2.95
C GLN A 227 -2.23 2.06 -3.70
N ASP A 228 -2.82 1.99 -4.89
CA ASP A 228 -3.21 3.17 -5.69
C ASP A 228 -4.40 3.90 -5.02
N VAL A 229 -5.40 3.15 -4.52
CA VAL A 229 -6.51 3.71 -3.72
C VAL A 229 -6.02 4.43 -2.47
N GLN A 230 -5.11 3.81 -1.71
CA GLN A 230 -4.51 4.41 -0.52
C GLN A 230 -3.83 5.74 -0.83
N PHE A 231 -3.04 5.78 -1.91
CA PHE A 231 -2.37 6.99 -2.38
C PHE A 231 -3.40 8.05 -2.81
N SER A 232 -4.38 7.69 -3.63
CA SER A 232 -5.42 8.59 -4.10
C SER A 232 -6.24 9.21 -2.97
N LEU A 233 -6.59 8.44 -1.93
CA LEU A 233 -7.29 8.95 -0.75
C LEU A 233 -6.41 9.92 0.04
N ALA A 234 -5.18 9.50 0.37
CA ALA A 234 -4.28 10.29 1.19
C ALA A 234 -3.97 11.68 0.59
N TYR A 235 -3.88 11.76 -0.73
CA TYR A 235 -3.45 12.97 -1.43
C TYR A 235 -4.52 13.62 -2.32
N GLN A 236 -5.73 13.07 -2.34
CA GLN A 236 -6.84 13.52 -3.20
C GLN A 236 -6.40 13.66 -4.67
N ARG A 237 -5.64 12.68 -5.16
CA ARG A 237 -5.12 12.62 -6.53
C ARG A 237 -5.85 11.56 -7.37
N PRO A 238 -5.95 11.75 -8.70
CA PRO A 238 -6.39 10.69 -9.59
C PRO A 238 -5.57 9.40 -9.39
N LEU A 239 -6.20 8.26 -9.68
CA LEU A 239 -5.54 6.96 -9.71
C LEU A 239 -4.47 6.93 -10.81
N LYS A 240 -3.43 6.12 -10.61
CA LYS A 240 -2.41 5.86 -11.63
C LYS A 240 -2.87 4.82 -12.65
N MET A 241 -3.77 3.91 -12.26
CA MET A 241 -4.35 2.96 -13.20
C MET A 241 -5.44 3.57 -14.08
N GLN A 242 -5.56 3.05 -15.30
CA GLN A 242 -6.72 3.31 -16.16
C GLN A 242 -7.89 2.46 -15.67
N THR A 243 -9.06 3.06 -15.44
CA THR A 243 -10.21 2.32 -14.89
C THR A 243 -11.12 1.76 -15.97
N LEU A 244 -11.33 2.48 -17.08
CA LEU A 244 -12.32 2.11 -18.09
C LEU A 244 -12.14 0.71 -18.71
N PRO A 245 -10.93 0.26 -19.11
CA PRO A 245 -10.77 -1.08 -19.69
C PRO A 245 -11.17 -2.19 -18.72
N PHE A 246 -10.75 -2.08 -17.46
CA PHE A 246 -11.07 -3.04 -16.40
C PHE A 246 -12.55 -3.00 -16.01
N SER A 247 -13.15 -1.82 -15.91
CA SER A 247 -14.59 -1.70 -15.62
C SER A 247 -15.47 -2.43 -16.63
N ARG A 248 -15.06 -2.46 -17.90
CA ARG A 248 -15.77 -3.23 -18.94
C ARG A 248 -15.66 -4.73 -18.69
N GLU A 249 -14.45 -5.22 -18.43
CA GLU A 249 -14.21 -6.64 -18.19
C GLU A 249 -14.86 -7.12 -16.89
N PHE A 250 -14.76 -6.37 -15.80
CA PHE A 250 -15.41 -6.72 -14.53
C PHE A 250 -16.92 -6.73 -14.64
N ARG A 251 -17.52 -5.72 -15.29
CA ARG A 251 -18.97 -5.72 -15.54
C ARG A 251 -19.40 -6.95 -16.33
N ARG A 252 -18.66 -7.30 -17.39
CA ARG A 252 -18.92 -8.52 -18.16
C ARG A 252 -18.80 -9.76 -17.28
N ARG A 253 -17.73 -9.89 -16.50
CA ARG A 253 -17.50 -11.03 -15.61
C ARG A 253 -18.60 -11.19 -14.57
N TRP A 254 -19.01 -10.09 -13.95
CA TRP A 254 -20.00 -10.06 -12.87
C TRP A 254 -21.43 -10.29 -13.33
N GLN A 255 -21.77 -9.92 -14.57
CA GLN A 255 -23.08 -10.23 -15.17
C GLN A 255 -23.35 -11.73 -15.28
N TYR A 256 -22.32 -12.55 -15.47
CA TYR A 256 -22.46 -14.01 -15.55
C TYR A 256 -22.31 -14.71 -14.20
N GLU A 257 -21.96 -13.97 -13.13
CA GLU A 257 -21.88 -14.50 -11.78
C GLU A 257 -23.21 -14.29 -11.06
N ASN A 258 -23.98 -15.37 -10.90
CA ASN A 258 -25.22 -15.38 -10.14
C ASN A 258 -24.98 -15.11 -8.64
N GLY A 259 -24.92 -13.83 -8.26
CA GLY A 259 -24.63 -13.38 -6.89
C GLY A 259 -23.14 -13.25 -6.54
N GLY A 260 -22.25 -13.91 -7.29
CA GLY A 260 -20.80 -13.88 -7.05
C GLY A 260 -20.36 -14.68 -5.82
N THR A 261 -19.07 -14.97 -5.73
CA THR A 261 -18.45 -15.48 -4.49
C THR A 261 -18.24 -14.32 -3.50
N GLU A 262 -18.01 -14.61 -2.21
CA GLU A 262 -17.64 -13.57 -1.22
C GLU A 262 -16.44 -12.75 -1.68
N GLN A 263 -15.41 -13.41 -2.23
CA GLN A 263 -14.25 -12.73 -2.82
C GLN A 263 -14.63 -11.79 -3.97
N SER A 264 -15.52 -12.23 -4.87
CA SER A 264 -16.03 -11.37 -5.96
C SER A 264 -16.78 -10.16 -5.42
N LEU A 265 -17.56 -10.33 -4.35
CA LEU A 265 -18.28 -9.23 -3.70
C LEU A 265 -17.33 -8.24 -3.00
N ILE A 266 -16.24 -8.71 -2.40
CA ILE A 266 -15.17 -7.85 -1.85
C ILE A 266 -14.50 -7.05 -2.97
N HIS A 267 -14.10 -7.72 -4.07
CA HIS A 267 -13.51 -7.07 -5.23
C HIS A 267 -14.46 -6.04 -5.87
N ARG A 268 -15.76 -6.32 -5.92
CA ARG A 268 -16.78 -5.36 -6.36
C ARG A 268 -16.82 -4.12 -5.48
N ALA A 269 -16.80 -4.27 -4.15
CA ALA A 269 -16.78 -3.15 -3.21
C ALA A 269 -15.54 -2.25 -3.41
N ILE A 270 -14.37 -2.87 -3.54
CA ILE A 270 -13.10 -2.17 -3.82
C ILE A 270 -13.20 -1.41 -5.14
N TRP A 271 -13.71 -2.06 -6.19
CA TRP A 271 -13.81 -1.45 -7.51
C TRP A 271 -14.83 -0.30 -7.56
N ILE A 272 -15.92 -0.37 -6.81
CA ILE A 272 -16.86 0.76 -6.67
C ILE A 272 -16.14 1.97 -6.08
N LEU A 273 -15.26 1.79 -5.09
CA LEU A 273 -14.43 2.88 -4.57
C LEU A 273 -13.43 3.39 -5.62
N VAL A 274 -12.78 2.51 -6.39
CA VAL A 274 -11.90 2.89 -7.51
C VAL A 274 -12.61 3.81 -8.50
N GLU A 275 -13.79 3.41 -9.00
CA GLU A 275 -14.56 4.25 -9.93
C GLU A 275 -15.05 5.55 -9.27
N THR A 276 -15.35 5.51 -7.98
CA THR A 276 -15.74 6.71 -7.22
C THR A 276 -14.60 7.70 -7.04
N ILE A 277 -13.39 7.22 -6.73
CA ILE A 277 -12.17 8.03 -6.66
C ILE A 277 -11.89 8.66 -8.03
N GLN A 278 -11.97 7.87 -9.11
CA GLN A 278 -11.81 8.41 -10.46
C GLN A 278 -12.87 9.47 -10.77
N HIS A 279 -14.10 9.28 -10.30
CA HIS A 279 -15.15 10.29 -10.44
C HIS A 279 -14.85 11.56 -9.64
N CYS A 280 -14.34 11.44 -8.40
CA CYS A 280 -14.12 12.59 -7.52
C CYS A 280 -12.85 13.37 -7.82
N PHE A 281 -11.74 12.69 -8.14
CA PHE A 281 -10.42 13.30 -8.29
C PHE A 281 -9.88 13.26 -9.72
N GLY A 282 -10.48 12.46 -10.61
CA GLY A 282 -10.09 12.36 -12.02
C GLY A 282 -10.58 13.52 -12.89
N HIS A 283 -9.85 13.79 -13.97
CA HIS A 283 -10.14 14.91 -14.90
C HIS A 283 -10.89 14.44 -16.16
N HIS A 284 -10.73 13.18 -16.55
CA HIS A 284 -11.31 12.58 -17.75
C HIS A 284 -11.90 11.19 -17.45
N GLU A 285 -12.87 10.77 -18.26
CA GLU A 285 -13.39 9.39 -18.27
C GLU A 285 -14.11 8.91 -17.00
N ALA A 286 -14.53 9.85 -16.14
CA ALA A 286 -15.29 9.53 -14.94
C ALA A 286 -16.61 8.81 -15.26
N VAL A 287 -16.87 7.73 -14.52
CA VAL A 287 -18.19 7.08 -14.52
C VAL A 287 -19.22 8.09 -14.04
N ALA A 288 -20.39 8.11 -14.70
CA ALA A 288 -21.48 8.98 -14.28
C ALA A 288 -21.93 8.63 -12.86
N GLU A 289 -22.17 9.65 -12.03
CA GLU A 289 -22.56 9.49 -10.63
C GLU A 289 -23.78 8.57 -10.42
N GLN A 290 -24.74 8.63 -11.36
CA GLN A 290 -25.90 7.75 -11.34
C GLN A 290 -25.50 6.27 -11.43
N LYS A 291 -24.56 5.92 -12.32
CA LYS A 291 -24.09 4.54 -12.47
C LYS A 291 -23.36 4.05 -11.22
N LEU A 292 -22.63 4.93 -10.52
CA LEU A 292 -22.01 4.61 -9.24
C LEU A 292 -23.07 4.36 -8.17
N SER A 293 -24.10 5.20 -8.13
CA SER A 293 -25.23 5.05 -7.20
C SER A 293 -26.00 3.75 -7.46
N ASP A 294 -26.22 3.40 -8.73
CA ASP A 294 -26.85 2.14 -9.12
C ASP A 294 -25.99 0.92 -8.71
N GLY A 295 -24.67 0.99 -8.93
CA GLY A 295 -23.74 -0.08 -8.55
C GLY A 295 -23.63 -0.27 -7.03
N LEU A 296 -23.68 0.82 -6.26
CA LEU A 296 -23.77 0.77 -4.79
C LEU A 296 -25.05 0.05 -4.35
N ALA A 297 -26.20 0.45 -4.89
CA ALA A 297 -27.49 -0.15 -4.55
C ALA A 297 -27.57 -1.64 -4.94
N GLU A 298 -27.03 -1.99 -6.12
CA GLU A 298 -26.89 -3.37 -6.56
C GLU A 298 -26.03 -4.18 -5.58
N TRP A 299 -24.85 -3.67 -5.23
CA TRP A 299 -23.95 -4.34 -4.29
C TRP A 299 -24.62 -4.57 -2.92
N GLU A 300 -25.31 -3.57 -2.36
CA GLU A 300 -26.02 -3.68 -1.09
C GLU A 300 -27.15 -4.72 -1.13
N SER A 301 -27.88 -4.77 -2.25
CA SER A 301 -28.96 -5.75 -2.43
C SER A 301 -28.43 -7.19 -2.44
N LEU A 302 -27.23 -7.41 -2.98
CA LEU A 302 -26.58 -8.73 -3.05
C LEU A 302 -25.95 -9.17 -1.72
N THR A 303 -25.66 -8.22 -0.81
CA THR A 303 -24.76 -8.43 0.34
C THR A 303 -25.42 -8.26 1.70
N SER A 304 -26.70 -7.88 1.75
CA SER A 304 -27.43 -7.51 2.96
C SER A 304 -27.28 -8.47 4.17
N GLU A 305 -27.13 -9.78 3.93
CA GLU A 305 -26.90 -10.76 5.00
C GLU A 305 -25.44 -11.23 5.11
N ILE A 306 -24.66 -11.22 4.02
CA ILE A 306 -23.30 -11.78 3.96
C ILE A 306 -22.30 -10.90 4.72
N PHE A 307 -22.40 -9.58 4.52
CA PHE A 307 -21.47 -8.60 5.08
C PHE A 307 -22.05 -7.89 6.31
N ARG A 308 -23.04 -8.49 6.97
CA ARG A 308 -23.61 -7.95 8.19
C ARG A 308 -22.66 -8.24 9.37
N PRO A 309 -22.37 -7.25 10.24
CA PRO A 309 -21.62 -7.54 11.46
C PRO A 309 -22.42 -8.50 12.36
N PHE A 310 -21.74 -9.46 12.98
CA PHE A 310 -22.39 -10.39 13.92
C PHE A 310 -22.61 -9.76 15.29
N TYR A 311 -21.89 -8.67 15.59
CA TYR A 311 -22.11 -7.82 16.76
C TYR A 311 -22.03 -6.35 16.34
N HIS A 312 -23.00 -5.56 16.78
CA HIS A 312 -23.04 -4.12 16.55
C HIS A 312 -23.57 -3.42 17.79
N GLU A 313 -22.72 -2.59 18.38
CA GLU A 313 -23.10 -1.61 19.40
C GLU A 313 -22.91 -0.21 18.79
N PRO A 314 -23.97 0.59 18.67
CA PRO A 314 -23.87 1.91 18.07
C PRO A 314 -23.02 2.84 18.94
N GLY A 315 -22.27 3.72 18.29
CA GLY A 315 -21.53 4.78 18.96
C GLY A 315 -22.45 5.85 19.56
N ASP A 316 -21.86 6.82 20.24
CA ASP A 316 -22.54 8.01 20.73
C ASP A 316 -21.98 9.28 20.05
N ALA A 317 -22.23 10.45 20.63
CA ALA A 317 -21.77 11.71 20.06
C ALA A 317 -20.23 11.89 20.09
N GLU A 318 -19.52 11.14 20.93
CA GLU A 318 -18.10 11.30 21.20
C GLU A 318 -17.28 10.02 20.93
N THR A 319 -17.95 8.92 20.56
CA THR A 319 -17.31 7.63 20.31
C THR A 319 -17.91 6.93 19.10
N PHE A 320 -17.06 6.26 18.33
CA PHE A 320 -17.51 5.37 17.25
C PHE A 320 -18.09 4.07 17.84
N GLY A 321 -19.00 3.45 17.10
CA GLY A 321 -19.59 2.17 17.45
C GLY A 321 -18.61 1.01 17.43
N THR A 322 -19.00 -0.08 18.09
CA THR A 322 -18.27 -1.35 18.07
C THR A 322 -18.91 -2.28 17.04
N LEU A 323 -18.15 -2.71 16.03
CA LEU A 323 -18.61 -3.60 14.96
C LEU A 323 -17.69 -4.80 14.81
N TRP A 324 -18.21 -6.00 15.05
CA TRP A 324 -17.45 -7.24 14.82
C TRP A 324 -17.94 -7.98 13.58
N TYR A 325 -16.97 -8.30 12.73
CA TYR A 325 -17.17 -9.05 11.49
C TYR A 325 -16.45 -10.38 11.58
N THR A 326 -16.97 -11.37 10.86
CA THR A 326 -16.43 -12.73 10.88
C THR A 326 -15.04 -12.82 10.24
N GLN A 327 -14.73 -11.93 9.28
CA GLN A 327 -13.47 -11.95 8.54
C GLN A 327 -12.99 -10.52 8.21
N PRO A 328 -11.66 -10.28 8.13
CA PRO A 328 -11.11 -8.98 7.76
C PRO A 328 -11.60 -8.50 6.39
N GLY A 329 -11.72 -9.42 5.41
CA GLY A 329 -12.23 -9.10 4.08
C GLY A 329 -13.64 -8.49 4.08
N HIS A 330 -14.48 -8.85 5.07
CA HIS A 330 -15.81 -8.24 5.21
C HIS A 330 -15.71 -6.78 5.68
N VAL A 331 -14.80 -6.51 6.63
CA VAL A 331 -14.51 -5.15 7.09
C VAL A 331 -14.01 -4.31 5.91
N ILE A 332 -13.06 -4.85 5.12
CA ILE A 332 -12.55 -4.17 3.93
C ILE A 332 -13.68 -3.80 2.98
N ALA A 333 -14.55 -4.73 2.61
CA ALA A 333 -15.64 -4.44 1.68
C ALA A 333 -16.57 -3.33 2.20
N ILE A 334 -16.98 -3.40 3.47
CA ILE A 334 -17.85 -2.39 4.09
C ILE A 334 -17.15 -1.02 4.15
N GLN A 335 -15.88 -0.98 4.57
CA GLN A 335 -15.11 0.26 4.61
C GLN A 335 -15.00 0.91 3.22
N HIS A 336 -14.79 0.11 2.16
CA HIS A 336 -14.73 0.61 0.78
C HIS A 336 -16.06 1.20 0.30
N ILE A 337 -17.18 0.57 0.66
CA ILE A 337 -18.52 1.10 0.38
C ILE A 337 -18.81 2.38 1.16
N CYS A 338 -18.46 2.43 2.45
CA CYS A 338 -18.56 3.65 3.27
C CYS A 338 -17.75 4.79 2.68
N MET A 339 -16.48 4.55 2.34
CA MET A 339 -15.61 5.53 1.68
C MET A 339 -16.22 6.04 0.36
N ALA A 340 -16.74 5.15 -0.49
CA ALA A 340 -17.36 5.55 -1.75
C ALA A 340 -18.56 6.48 -1.52
N LYS A 341 -19.45 6.12 -0.59
CA LYS A 341 -20.61 6.94 -0.23
C LYS A 341 -20.22 8.29 0.37
N ILE A 342 -19.22 8.32 1.25
CA ILE A 342 -18.69 9.55 1.83
C ILE A 342 -18.16 10.46 0.73
N LEU A 343 -17.30 9.96 -0.17
CA LEU A 343 -16.73 10.74 -1.27
C LEU A 343 -17.81 11.34 -2.19
N LEU A 344 -18.83 10.56 -2.56
CA LEU A 344 -19.95 11.05 -3.36
C LEU A 344 -20.73 12.16 -2.65
N LEU A 345 -21.01 11.96 -1.36
CA LEU A 345 -21.70 12.96 -0.54
C LEU A 345 -20.87 14.24 -0.37
N SER A 346 -19.57 14.12 -0.12
CA SER A 346 -18.65 15.26 0.00
C SER A 346 -18.55 16.05 -1.31
N LYS A 347 -18.51 15.36 -2.46
CA LYS A 347 -18.52 16.02 -3.78
C LYS A 347 -19.84 16.74 -4.05
N ARG A 348 -20.98 16.12 -3.73
CA ARG A 348 -22.31 16.75 -3.83
C ARG A 348 -22.42 17.99 -2.97
N ALA A 349 -21.94 17.92 -1.72
CA ALA A 349 -21.93 19.06 -0.79
C ALA A 349 -21.10 20.23 -1.35
N SER A 350 -19.90 19.94 -1.87
CA SER A 350 -19.00 20.94 -2.46
C SER A 350 -19.58 21.63 -3.70
N ASN A 351 -20.43 20.92 -4.46
CA ASN A 351 -21.09 21.43 -5.66
C ASN A 351 -22.49 22.02 -5.41
N SER A 352 -22.96 22.00 -4.16
CA SER A 352 -24.33 22.43 -3.83
C SER A 352 -24.51 23.93 -3.99
N ARG A 353 -25.57 24.35 -4.70
CA ARG A 353 -25.88 25.78 -4.89
C ARG A 353 -26.38 26.39 -3.59
N MET A 354 -25.93 27.61 -3.29
CA MET A 354 -26.44 28.39 -2.16
C MET A 354 -27.89 28.82 -2.41
N GLY A 355 -28.77 28.64 -1.42
CA GLY A 355 -30.19 28.97 -1.54
C GLY A 355 -31.02 28.55 -0.31
N ILE A 356 -32.33 28.82 -0.37
CA ILE A 356 -33.26 28.44 0.71
C ILE A 356 -33.27 26.91 0.84
N GLY A 357 -32.99 26.42 2.05
CA GLY A 357 -32.90 24.98 2.33
C GLY A 357 -31.49 24.40 2.23
N HIS A 358 -30.50 25.15 1.73
CA HIS A 358 -29.10 24.70 1.63
C HIS A 358 -28.55 24.20 2.97
N GLY A 359 -28.80 24.93 4.07
CA GLY A 359 -28.39 24.49 5.41
C GLY A 359 -29.05 23.20 5.88
N ARG A 360 -30.29 22.91 5.46
CA ARG A 360 -30.95 21.62 5.75
C ARG A 360 -30.29 20.49 4.98
N THR A 361 -30.04 20.68 3.69
CA THR A 361 -29.36 19.70 2.84
C THR A 361 -27.95 19.40 3.34
N LEU A 362 -27.16 20.43 3.69
CA LEU A 362 -25.82 20.22 4.26
C LEU A 362 -25.87 19.44 5.57
N ARG A 363 -26.84 19.72 6.45
CA ARG A 363 -27.02 18.96 7.69
C ARG A 363 -27.42 17.51 7.43
N GLU A 364 -28.29 17.25 6.47
CA GLU A 364 -28.65 15.89 6.05
C GLU A 364 -27.45 15.14 5.47
N THR A 365 -26.63 15.80 4.66
CA THR A 365 -25.38 15.24 4.14
C THR A 365 -24.39 14.94 5.27
N HIS A 366 -24.20 15.87 6.21
CA HIS A 366 -23.34 15.69 7.37
C HIS A 366 -23.79 14.50 8.23
N ASN A 367 -25.09 14.36 8.49
CA ASN A 367 -25.64 13.23 9.23
C ASN A 367 -25.37 11.90 8.53
N GLN A 368 -25.53 11.83 7.21
CA GLN A 368 -25.24 10.62 6.43
C GLN A 368 -23.74 10.28 6.44
N ILE A 369 -22.86 11.28 6.24
CA ILE A 369 -21.41 11.08 6.30
C ILE A 369 -21.00 10.57 7.68
N THR A 370 -21.57 11.13 8.75
CA THR A 370 -21.29 10.70 10.13
C THR A 370 -21.69 9.24 10.36
N GLN A 371 -22.84 8.80 9.82
CA GLN A 371 -23.25 7.38 9.90
C GLN A 371 -22.28 6.44 9.18
N TYR A 372 -21.77 6.83 8.00
CA TYR A 372 -20.78 6.01 7.30
C TYR A 372 -19.40 6.07 7.96
N ALA A 373 -19.03 7.20 8.56
CA ALA A 373 -17.81 7.35 9.34
C ALA A 373 -17.84 6.46 10.58
N ASP A 374 -18.99 6.36 11.26
CA ASP A 374 -19.20 5.48 12.40
C ASP A 374 -18.92 4.01 12.07
N VAL A 375 -19.48 3.53 10.95
CA VAL A 375 -19.21 2.16 10.48
C VAL A 375 -17.73 1.98 10.08
N LEU A 376 -17.15 2.94 9.36
CA LEU A 376 -15.77 2.89 8.87
C LEU A 376 -14.73 2.85 10.00
N PHE A 377 -14.79 3.81 10.92
CA PHE A 377 -13.84 3.92 12.03
C PHE A 377 -14.17 2.95 13.16
N GLY A 378 -15.47 2.74 13.45
CA GLY A 378 -15.92 1.78 14.44
C GLY A 378 -15.45 0.36 14.12
N SER A 379 -15.58 -0.07 12.86
CA SER A 379 -15.08 -1.38 12.43
C SER A 379 -13.55 -1.50 12.49
N ALA A 380 -12.80 -0.42 12.22
CA ALA A 380 -11.34 -0.40 12.34
C ALA A 380 -10.86 -0.46 13.80
N LEU A 381 -11.54 0.26 14.70
CA LEU A 381 -11.24 0.27 16.13
C LEU A 381 -11.63 -1.04 16.82
N SER A 382 -12.56 -1.79 16.23
CA SER A 382 -13.08 -3.06 16.77
C SER A 382 -12.23 -4.29 16.42
N THR A 383 -11.13 -4.12 15.70
CA THR A 383 -10.23 -5.21 15.27
C THR A 383 -8.78 -4.83 15.50
N ASP A 384 -7.92 -5.82 15.77
CA ASP A 384 -6.45 -5.66 15.83
C ASP A 384 -5.75 -5.97 14.49
N GLU A 385 -6.54 -6.28 13.46
CA GLU A 385 -6.03 -6.56 12.12
C GLU A 385 -5.46 -5.29 11.48
N ALA A 386 -4.24 -5.39 10.95
CA ALA A 386 -3.51 -4.24 10.41
C ALA A 386 -4.26 -3.55 9.26
N VAL A 387 -4.83 -4.35 8.36
CA VAL A 387 -5.29 -3.85 7.06
C VAL A 387 -6.57 -3.00 7.15
N PRO A 388 -7.63 -3.42 7.87
CA PRO A 388 -8.77 -2.55 8.15
C PRO A 388 -8.39 -1.22 8.82
N ARG A 389 -7.38 -1.25 9.70
CA ARG A 389 -6.86 -0.04 10.35
C ARG A 389 -6.14 0.86 9.34
N PHE A 390 -5.29 0.31 8.48
CA PHE A 390 -4.61 1.08 7.42
C PHE A 390 -5.59 1.80 6.50
N PHE A 391 -6.66 1.15 6.05
CA PHE A 391 -7.65 1.80 5.19
C PHE A 391 -8.43 2.90 5.91
N ALA A 392 -8.81 2.70 7.17
CA ALA A 392 -9.44 3.75 7.96
C ALA A 392 -8.48 4.95 8.18
N CYS A 393 -7.19 4.71 8.43
CA CYS A 393 -6.18 5.77 8.55
C CYS A 393 -6.04 6.56 7.25
N HIS A 394 -5.98 5.89 6.08
CA HIS A 394 -5.96 6.59 4.79
C HIS A 394 -7.26 7.34 4.49
N ALA A 395 -8.42 6.81 4.89
CA ALA A 395 -9.70 7.49 4.75
C ALA A 395 -9.75 8.79 5.58
N ALA A 396 -9.18 8.77 6.80
CA ALA A 396 -9.08 9.95 7.67
C ALA A 396 -8.43 11.15 6.96
N CYS A 397 -7.40 10.92 6.14
CA CYS A 397 -6.75 11.97 5.36
C CYS A 397 -7.71 12.72 4.43
N THR A 398 -8.73 12.05 3.90
CA THR A 398 -9.70 12.65 2.98
C THR A 398 -10.92 13.24 3.69
N MET A 399 -11.36 12.60 4.78
CA MET A 399 -12.64 12.90 5.42
C MET A 399 -12.52 13.68 6.74
N ALA A 400 -11.31 14.08 7.14
CA ALA A 400 -11.06 14.76 8.41
C ALA A 400 -11.97 15.96 8.67
N SER A 401 -12.28 16.75 7.63
CA SER A 401 -13.15 17.93 7.73
C SER A 401 -14.60 17.62 8.10
N TRP A 402 -15.03 16.36 8.00
CA TRP A 402 -16.36 15.92 8.39
C TRP A 402 -16.44 15.42 9.83
N ILE A 403 -15.29 15.21 10.50
CA ILE A 403 -15.21 14.73 11.88
C ILE A 403 -15.07 15.95 12.78
N THR A 404 -16.18 16.38 13.37
CA THR A 404 -16.25 17.64 14.13
C THR A 404 -16.33 17.44 15.65
N SER A 405 -16.68 16.25 16.13
CA SER A 405 -16.68 15.95 17.57
C SER A 405 -15.25 15.78 18.09
N PRO A 406 -14.85 16.49 19.16
CA PRO A 406 -13.53 16.33 19.77
C PRO A 406 -13.25 14.90 20.24
N GLY A 407 -14.25 14.17 20.73
CA GLY A 407 -14.13 12.76 21.10
C GLY A 407 -13.81 11.88 19.91
N LEU A 408 -14.53 12.04 18.80
CA LEU A 408 -14.29 11.27 17.57
C LEU A 408 -12.92 11.60 16.96
N GLN A 409 -12.52 12.87 16.93
CA GLN A 409 -11.20 13.31 16.49
C GLN A 409 -10.10 12.61 17.30
N ARG A 410 -10.22 12.58 18.64
CA ARG A 410 -9.28 11.87 19.51
C ARG A 410 -9.23 10.37 19.20
N ARG A 411 -10.37 9.72 18.95
CA ARG A 411 -10.41 8.29 18.56
C ARG A 411 -9.70 8.02 17.24
N VAL A 412 -9.80 8.92 16.27
CA VAL A 412 -9.04 8.80 15.01
C VAL A 412 -7.54 8.95 15.27
N LEU A 413 -7.11 9.95 16.05
CA LEU A 413 -5.68 10.10 16.40
C LEU A 413 -5.14 8.87 17.14
N GLU A 414 -5.90 8.33 18.10
CA GLU A 414 -5.58 7.10 18.81
C GLU A 414 -5.44 5.91 17.85
N LEU A 415 -6.34 5.78 16.86
CA LEU A 415 -6.27 4.75 15.84
C LEU A 415 -4.98 4.84 15.03
N LEU A 416 -4.62 6.03 14.52
CA LEU A 416 -3.39 6.22 13.73
C LEU A 416 -2.15 5.88 14.56
N GLN A 417 -2.05 6.40 15.79
CA GLN A 417 -0.93 6.14 16.68
C GLN A 417 -0.80 4.65 17.04
N ALA A 418 -1.91 3.98 17.36
CA ALA A 418 -1.91 2.56 17.72
C ALA A 418 -1.51 1.70 16.52
N THR A 419 -1.96 2.10 15.32
CA THR A 419 -1.64 1.41 14.07
C THR A 419 -0.15 1.55 13.74
N GLU A 420 0.43 2.73 13.93
CA GLU A 420 1.88 2.94 13.80
C GLU A 420 2.67 2.12 14.83
N GLN A 421 2.27 2.17 16.10
CA GLN A 421 2.94 1.44 17.17
C GLN A 421 2.92 -0.07 16.96
N ASN A 422 1.81 -0.62 16.45
CA ASN A 422 1.66 -2.07 16.31
C ASN A 422 2.21 -2.62 14.99
N HIS A 423 2.23 -1.80 13.92
CA HIS A 423 2.52 -2.29 12.56
C HIS A 423 3.61 -1.49 11.83
N GLY A 424 4.21 -0.47 12.46
CA GLY A 424 5.35 0.27 11.92
C GLY A 424 5.04 1.16 10.71
N TRP A 425 3.75 1.37 10.39
CA TRP A 425 3.34 2.26 9.31
C TRP A 425 3.51 3.73 9.75
N PRO A 426 4.20 4.58 8.97
CA PRO A 426 4.63 5.91 9.42
C PRO A 426 3.49 6.94 9.39
N TRP A 427 2.66 6.97 10.43
CA TRP A 427 1.52 7.89 10.54
C TRP A 427 1.84 9.21 11.25
N GLY A 428 3.01 9.34 11.90
CA GLY A 428 3.39 10.50 12.70
C GLY A 428 3.11 11.85 12.02
N TYR A 429 3.48 12.00 10.75
CA TYR A 429 3.21 13.23 10.00
C TYR A 429 1.71 13.53 9.83
N ILE A 430 0.88 12.51 9.60
CA ILE A 430 -0.58 12.68 9.46
C ILE A 430 -1.20 12.99 10.83
N VAL A 431 -0.74 12.33 11.89
CA VAL A 431 -1.18 12.61 13.27
C VAL A 431 -0.91 14.07 13.63
N GLU A 432 0.29 14.57 13.38
CA GLU A 432 0.65 15.98 13.63
C GLU A 432 -0.27 16.94 12.87
N ARG A 433 -0.48 16.70 11.56
CA ARG A 433 -1.33 17.57 10.74
C ARG A 433 -2.80 17.56 11.13
N LEU A 434 -3.35 16.39 11.48
CA LEU A 434 -4.73 16.29 11.94
C LEU A 434 -4.90 16.96 13.30
N ALA A 435 -3.94 16.79 14.20
CA ALA A 435 -3.95 17.45 15.50
C ALA A 435 -3.88 18.98 15.38
N GLU A 436 -3.06 19.49 14.47
CA GLU A 436 -3.01 20.92 14.13
C GLU A 436 -4.34 21.43 13.57
N ASP A 437 -4.91 20.74 12.57
CA ASP A 437 -6.18 21.13 11.92
C ASP A 437 -7.37 21.10 12.89
N TRP A 438 -7.38 20.13 13.81
CA TRP A 438 -8.43 19.96 14.81
C TRP A 438 -8.16 20.71 16.13
N GLU A 439 -7.06 21.46 16.24
CA GLU A 439 -6.64 22.13 17.47
C GLU A 439 -6.67 21.19 18.70
N THR A 440 -6.27 19.93 18.51
CA THR A 440 -6.40 18.86 19.51
C THR A 440 -5.03 18.40 19.99
N GLU A 441 -4.85 18.26 21.31
CA GLU A 441 -3.61 17.75 21.88
C GLU A 441 -3.42 16.25 21.59
N VAL A 442 -2.25 15.90 21.06
CA VAL A 442 -1.85 14.50 20.85
C VAL A 442 -1.39 13.92 22.17
N LEU A 443 -2.20 13.04 22.75
CA LEU A 443 -1.81 12.33 23.97
C LEU A 443 -0.75 11.27 23.64
N PRO A 444 0.32 11.15 24.44
CA PRO A 444 1.27 10.06 24.28
C PRO A 444 0.58 8.75 24.62
N GLN A 445 0.70 7.76 23.74
CA GLN A 445 0.22 6.42 24.05
C GLN A 445 1.02 5.87 25.23
N LYS A 446 0.32 5.54 26.32
CA LYS A 446 0.94 4.81 27.43
C LYS A 446 1.47 3.50 26.86
N ALA A 447 2.78 3.27 26.98
CA ALA A 447 3.38 1.99 26.63
C ALA A 447 2.56 0.89 27.31
N GLY A 448 1.79 0.14 26.52
CA GLY A 448 0.91 -0.89 27.02
C GLY A 448 1.74 -1.93 27.76
N GLY A 449 1.61 -1.96 29.09
CA GLY A 449 1.98 -3.13 29.86
C GLY A 449 1.21 -4.31 29.29
N THR A 450 1.95 -5.34 28.89
CA THR A 450 1.42 -6.62 28.41
C THR A 450 0.30 -7.07 29.33
N GLN A 451 -0.95 -7.01 28.88
CA GLN A 451 -2.03 -7.72 29.55
C GLN A 451 -1.91 -9.18 29.12
N ALA A 452 -1.71 -10.01 30.15
CA ALA A 452 -1.33 -11.41 30.10
C ALA A 452 -2.43 -12.34 29.60
#